data_AF-A0A212KVT1-F1
#
_entry.id   AF-A0A212KVT1-F1
#
_cell.length_a   1.000
_cell.length_b   1.000
_cell.length_c   1.000
_cell.angle_alpha   90.00
_cell.angle_beta   90.00
_cell.angle_gamma   90.00
#
_symmetry.space_group_name_H-M   'P 1'
#
loop_
_entity.id
_entity.type
_entity.pdbx_description
1 polymer ?
#
loop_
_entity_poly.entity_id
_entity_poly.type
_entity_poly.pdbx_seq_one_letter_code
_entity_poly.pdbx_strand_id
1 'polypeptide(L)'
;MDQRIYEEVEWLQDYRSEIYHWNCLTLIAQAARNVIRLEGVHNLIAESFIDSIGELHLSNDEIPFVDKITEFLMEQARDLKAGERLLGTSEPIESVFGELKFLEKEQQKFGFTALALAMFAAVGPIDEVTVRTAMEQVRQSDIDTWYKNNIGESVQKQRRSLRKRIDRLIRKVGQKTARFYRGESRAI
;
A
#
# COMPACT_ATOMS: atom_id res chain seq x y z
N MET A 1 -0.99 45.63 12.06
CA MET A 1 0.16 44.98 11.39
C MET A 1 1.34 45.92 11.58
N ASP A 2 2.51 45.42 11.97
CA ASP A 2 3.68 46.25 12.32
C ASP A 2 4.19 47.00 11.06
N GLN A 3 4.38 48.32 11.17
CA GLN A 3 4.79 49.21 10.07
C GLN A 3 6.10 48.75 9.43
N ARG A 4 7.00 48.18 10.24
CA ARG A 4 8.30 47.64 9.79
C ARG A 4 8.15 46.46 8.83
N ILE A 5 7.18 45.58 9.09
CA ILE A 5 6.94 44.42 8.23
C ILE A 5 6.45 44.89 6.86
N TYR A 6 5.60 45.92 6.82
CA TYR A 6 5.05 46.43 5.57
C TYR A 6 6.14 47.02 4.66
N GLU A 7 7.09 47.78 5.22
CA GLU A 7 8.24 48.33 4.48
C GLU A 7 9.15 47.23 3.91
N GLU A 8 9.37 46.14 4.66
CA GLU A 8 10.19 45.01 4.19
C GLU A 8 9.52 44.18 3.09
N VAL A 9 8.19 44.20 2.98
CA VAL A 9 7.44 43.41 1.97
C VAL A 9 6.80 44.26 0.87
N GLU A 10 7.04 45.57 0.85
CA GLU A 10 6.44 46.49 -0.12
C GLU A 10 6.78 46.09 -1.56
N TRP A 11 7.99 45.57 -1.79
CA TRP A 11 8.44 45.07 -3.09
C TRP A 11 7.56 43.95 -3.66
N LEU A 12 6.79 43.22 -2.83
CA LEU A 12 5.86 42.19 -3.31
C LEU A 12 4.64 42.78 -4.04
N GLN A 13 4.35 44.07 -3.86
CA GLN A 13 3.25 44.73 -4.55
C GLN A 13 3.45 44.68 -6.08
N ASP A 14 4.70 44.81 -6.52
CA ASP A 14 5.08 44.78 -7.93
C ASP A 14 4.86 43.40 -8.57
N TYR A 15 4.79 42.34 -7.77
CA TYR A 15 4.64 40.95 -8.22
C TYR A 15 3.24 40.37 -7.97
N ARG A 16 2.25 41.20 -7.61
CA ARG A 16 0.91 40.66 -7.25
C ARG A 16 0.28 39.84 -8.37
N SER A 17 0.40 40.30 -9.61
CA SER A 17 -0.09 39.59 -10.80
C SER A 17 0.55 38.22 -10.93
N GLU A 18 1.87 38.15 -10.83
CA GLU A 18 2.67 36.95 -10.95
C GLU A 18 2.35 35.99 -9.81
N ILE A 19 2.27 36.48 -8.57
CA ILE A 19 1.91 35.68 -7.40
C ILE A 19 0.53 35.05 -7.59
N TYR A 20 -0.44 35.82 -8.10
CA TYR A 20 -1.77 35.30 -8.39
C TYR A 20 -1.73 34.21 -9.46
N HIS A 21 -1.04 34.46 -10.57
CA HIS A 21 -0.85 33.50 -11.65
C HIS A 21 -0.22 32.19 -11.16
N TRP A 22 0.90 32.28 -10.42
CA TRP A 22 1.58 31.11 -9.84
C TRP A 22 0.71 30.35 -8.85
N ASN A 23 -0.09 31.07 -8.06
CA ASN A 23 -1.04 30.44 -7.15
C ASN A 23 -2.13 29.69 -7.93
N CYS A 24 -2.69 30.28 -8.99
CA CYS A 24 -3.66 29.61 -9.85
C CYS A 24 -3.08 28.34 -10.49
N LEU A 25 -1.89 28.40 -11.08
CA LEU A 25 -1.20 27.21 -11.63
C LEU A 25 -0.98 26.13 -10.57
N THR A 26 -0.62 26.54 -9.35
CA THR A 26 -0.42 25.62 -8.22
C THR A 26 -1.73 24.94 -7.82
N LEU A 27 -2.83 25.69 -7.75
CA LEU A 27 -4.16 25.15 -7.42
C LEU A 27 -4.65 24.18 -8.50
N ILE A 28 -4.48 24.50 -9.78
CA ILE A 28 -4.81 23.59 -10.90
C ILE A 28 -4.01 22.28 -10.78
N ALA A 29 -2.70 22.37 -10.55
CA ALA A 29 -1.86 21.19 -10.39
C ALA A 29 -2.22 20.37 -9.14
N GLN A 30 -2.61 21.03 -8.05
CA GLN A 30 -3.10 20.36 -6.84
C GLN A 30 -4.42 19.65 -7.08
N ALA A 31 -5.36 20.27 -7.80
CA ALA A 31 -6.65 19.68 -8.14
C ALA A 31 -6.46 18.40 -8.97
N ALA A 32 -5.64 18.45 -10.02
CA ALA A 32 -5.29 17.28 -10.82
C ALA A 32 -4.68 16.15 -9.97
N ARG A 33 -3.71 16.48 -9.11
CA ARG A 33 -3.11 15.50 -8.19
C ARG A 33 -4.13 14.89 -7.24
N ASN A 34 -5.02 15.71 -6.67
CA ASN A 34 -6.02 15.24 -5.71
C ASN A 34 -7.01 14.28 -6.37
N VAL A 35 -7.47 14.60 -7.57
CA VAL A 35 -8.37 13.74 -8.36
C VAL A 35 -7.68 12.40 -8.65
N ILE A 36 -6.46 12.40 -9.17
CA ILE A 36 -5.68 11.15 -9.40
C ILE A 36 -5.46 10.36 -8.09
N ARG A 37 -5.20 11.05 -6.98
CA ARG A 37 -4.89 10.44 -5.68
C ARG A 37 -6.11 9.80 -5.01
N LEU A 38 -7.26 10.46 -5.07
CA LEU A 38 -8.49 10.03 -4.41
C LEU A 38 -9.31 9.09 -5.30
N GLU A 39 -9.37 9.37 -6.59
CA GLU A 39 -10.17 8.62 -7.54
C GLU A 39 -9.37 7.58 -8.30
N GLY A 40 -8.04 7.70 -8.39
CA GLY A 40 -7.26 6.89 -9.32
C GLY A 40 -7.44 7.34 -10.77
N VAL A 41 -7.13 6.48 -11.74
CA VAL A 41 -7.33 6.76 -13.17
C VAL A 41 -8.53 5.94 -13.67
N HIS A 42 -9.50 6.61 -14.29
CA HIS A 42 -10.68 5.99 -14.89
C HIS A 42 -11.13 6.79 -16.13
N ASN A 43 -12.07 6.25 -16.90
CA ASN A 43 -12.53 6.81 -18.17
C ASN A 43 -13.15 8.23 -18.09
N LEU A 44 -13.52 8.71 -16.90
CA LEU A 44 -14.10 10.05 -16.67
C LEU A 44 -13.17 10.98 -15.88
N ILE A 45 -11.90 10.62 -15.71
CA ILE A 45 -10.98 11.34 -14.82
C ILE A 45 -10.73 12.79 -15.26
N ALA A 46 -10.79 13.06 -16.57
CA ALA A 46 -10.68 14.40 -17.12
C ALA A 46 -11.89 15.27 -16.73
N GLU A 47 -13.09 14.70 -16.71
CA GLU A 47 -14.31 15.38 -16.25
C GLU A 47 -14.22 15.68 -14.74
N SER A 48 -13.84 14.69 -13.92
CA SER A 48 -13.59 14.89 -12.49
C SER A 48 -12.57 16.02 -12.23
N PHE A 49 -11.53 16.11 -13.06
CA PHE A 49 -10.54 17.19 -12.97
C PHE A 49 -11.14 18.56 -13.31
N ILE A 50 -11.87 18.69 -14.42
CA ILE A 50 -12.51 19.96 -14.81
C ILE A 50 -13.51 20.41 -13.74
N ASP A 51 -14.31 19.50 -13.20
CA ASP A 51 -15.24 19.80 -12.10
C ASP A 51 -14.49 20.28 -10.86
N SER A 52 -13.34 19.67 -10.54
CA SER A 52 -12.54 20.04 -9.36
C SER A 52 -11.92 21.45 -9.43
N ILE A 53 -11.80 22.03 -10.63
CA ILE A 53 -11.29 23.39 -10.84
C ILE A 53 -12.39 24.40 -11.17
N GLY A 54 -13.66 24.00 -11.21
CA GLY A 54 -14.77 24.83 -11.69
C GLY A 54 -15.00 26.12 -10.88
N GLU A 55 -14.56 26.17 -9.62
CA GLU A 55 -14.63 27.37 -8.77
C GLU A 55 -13.39 28.29 -8.87
N LEU A 56 -12.35 27.88 -9.61
CA LEU A 56 -11.15 28.70 -9.80
C LEU A 56 -11.42 29.82 -10.80
N HIS A 57 -10.95 31.02 -10.48
CA HIS A 57 -10.99 32.16 -11.40
C HIS A 57 -9.78 32.05 -12.34
N LEU A 58 -10.02 31.49 -13.52
CA LEU A 58 -9.00 31.31 -14.54
C LEU A 58 -8.99 32.52 -15.49
N SER A 59 -7.78 32.98 -15.84
CA SER A 59 -7.57 33.91 -16.94
C SER A 59 -7.14 33.13 -18.20
N ASN A 60 -6.98 33.83 -19.32
CA ASN A 60 -6.53 33.23 -20.56
C ASN A 60 -5.11 32.63 -20.45
N ASP A 61 -4.31 33.06 -19.47
CA ASP A 61 -2.94 32.60 -19.30
C ASP A 61 -2.87 31.19 -18.67
N GLU A 62 -3.88 30.78 -17.90
CA GLU A 62 -3.93 29.45 -17.28
C GLU A 62 -4.61 28.39 -18.15
N ILE A 63 -5.46 28.78 -19.11
CA ILE A 63 -6.20 27.85 -19.98
C ILE A 63 -5.26 26.83 -20.67
N PRO A 64 -4.11 27.23 -21.27
CA PRO A 64 -3.21 26.26 -21.90
C PRO A 64 -2.66 25.20 -20.94
N PHE A 65 -2.53 25.52 -19.65
CA PHE A 65 -2.09 24.57 -18.64
C PHE A 65 -3.20 23.57 -18.26
N VAL A 66 -4.44 24.06 -18.16
CA VAL A 66 -5.63 23.22 -17.95
C VAL A 66 -5.81 22.25 -19.12
N ASP A 67 -5.71 22.74 -20.36
CA ASP A 67 -5.85 21.91 -21.55
C ASP A 67 -4.80 20.80 -21.58
N LYS A 68 -3.54 21.12 -21.29
CA LYS A 68 -2.45 20.14 -21.24
C LYS A 68 -2.66 19.05 -20.19
N ILE A 69 -3.19 19.40 -19.02
CA ILE A 69 -3.51 18.41 -17.98
C ILE A 69 -4.70 17.56 -18.41
N THR A 70 -5.73 18.18 -18.98
CA THR A 70 -6.92 17.49 -19.50
C THR A 70 -6.53 16.47 -20.57
N GLU A 71 -5.73 16.87 -21.55
CA GLU A 71 -5.21 15.99 -22.61
C GLU A 71 -4.41 14.82 -22.02
N PHE A 72 -3.52 15.10 -21.07
CA PHE A 72 -2.75 14.07 -20.38
C PHE A 72 -3.67 13.06 -19.67
N LEU A 73 -4.67 13.54 -18.93
CA LEU A 73 -5.64 12.70 -18.22
C LEU A 73 -6.47 11.83 -19.19
N MET A 74 -6.91 12.40 -20.31
CA MET A 74 -7.61 11.67 -21.35
C MET A 74 -6.72 10.58 -21.98
N GLU A 75 -5.43 10.86 -22.17
CA GLU A 75 -4.49 9.87 -22.68
C GLU A 75 -4.25 8.73 -21.68
N GLN A 76 -4.08 9.03 -20.39
CA GLN A 76 -3.94 7.99 -19.36
C GLN A 76 -5.20 7.12 -19.24
N ALA A 77 -6.37 7.67 -19.54
CA ALA A 77 -7.65 6.99 -19.47
C ALA A 77 -8.09 6.31 -20.77
N ARG A 78 -7.34 6.45 -21.87
CA ARG A 78 -7.79 6.11 -23.24
C ARG A 78 -8.25 4.66 -23.40
N ASP A 79 -7.53 3.73 -22.80
CA ASP A 79 -7.77 2.28 -22.96
C ASP A 79 -8.59 1.67 -21.81
N LEU A 80 -9.05 2.49 -20.86
CA LEU A 80 -9.81 2.04 -19.70
C LEU A 80 -11.28 1.80 -20.05
N LYS A 81 -11.79 0.65 -19.64
CA LYS A 81 -13.21 0.34 -19.80
C LYS A 81 -14.06 1.07 -18.77
N ALA A 82 -15.35 1.21 -19.06
CA ALA A 82 -16.30 1.72 -18.08
C ALA A 82 -16.29 0.86 -16.80
N GLY A 83 -16.12 1.52 -15.65
CA GLY A 83 -16.01 0.87 -14.34
C GLY A 83 -14.61 0.34 -14.00
N GLU A 84 -13.65 0.40 -14.93
CA GLU A 84 -12.25 0.10 -14.64
C GLU A 84 -11.57 1.30 -13.99
N ARG A 85 -10.75 1.03 -12.97
CA ARG A 85 -10.04 2.06 -12.21
C ARG A 85 -8.65 1.56 -11.84
N LEU A 86 -7.63 2.35 -12.18
CA LEU A 86 -6.24 2.09 -11.84
C LEU A 86 -5.81 2.98 -10.67
N LEU A 87 -4.84 2.49 -9.90
CA LEU A 87 -4.24 3.30 -8.84
C LEU A 87 -3.43 4.44 -9.46
N GLY A 88 -3.72 5.67 -9.03
CA GLY A 88 -3.01 6.86 -9.48
C GLY A 88 -1.70 7.12 -8.73
N THR A 89 -1.54 6.54 -7.54
CA THR A 89 -0.37 6.69 -6.67
C THR A 89 -0.10 5.41 -5.87
N SER A 90 1.06 5.34 -5.20
CA SER A 90 1.37 4.27 -4.23
C SER A 90 0.72 4.48 -2.87
N GLU A 91 0.13 5.63 -2.57
CA GLU A 91 -0.40 5.96 -1.24
C GLU A 91 -1.41 4.93 -0.72
N PRO A 92 -2.40 4.44 -1.51
CA PRO A 92 -3.33 3.42 -1.03
C PRO A 92 -2.62 2.10 -0.67
N ILE A 93 -1.60 1.72 -1.45
CA ILE A 93 -0.81 0.51 -1.19
C ILE A 93 -0.01 0.67 0.10
N GLU A 94 0.66 1.82 0.27
CA GLU A 94 1.43 2.14 1.47
C GLU A 94 0.54 2.19 2.72
N SER A 95 -0.67 2.73 2.60
CA SER A 95 -1.67 2.75 3.66
C SER A 95 -2.07 1.34 4.10
N VAL A 96 -2.37 0.45 3.14
CA VAL A 96 -2.71 -0.95 3.41
C VAL A 96 -1.56 -1.70 4.08
N PHE A 97 -0.31 -1.46 3.66
CA PHE A 97 0.86 -2.01 4.34
C PHE A 97 1.06 -1.41 5.74
N GLY A 98 0.70 -0.15 5.95
CA GLY A 98 0.65 0.48 7.27
C GLY A 98 -0.32 -0.23 8.20
N GLU A 99 -1.51 -0.54 7.72
CA GLU A 99 -2.54 -1.28 8.47
C GLU A 99 -2.07 -2.71 8.80
N LEU A 100 -1.48 -3.43 7.84
CA LEU A 100 -0.90 -4.75 8.11
C LEU A 100 0.14 -4.69 9.22
N LYS A 101 1.05 -3.71 9.14
CA LYS A 101 2.06 -3.50 10.17
C LYS A 101 1.39 -3.28 11.53
N PHE A 102 0.39 -2.42 11.60
CA PHE A 102 -0.35 -2.19 12.84
C PHE A 102 -0.95 -3.49 13.41
N LEU A 103 -1.55 -4.33 12.56
CA LEU A 103 -2.13 -5.62 12.94
C LEU A 103 -1.06 -6.66 13.37
N GLU A 104 0.07 -6.73 12.68
CA GLU A 104 1.15 -7.68 12.98
C GLU A 104 1.90 -7.36 14.28
N LYS A 105 1.91 -6.09 14.72
CA LYS A 105 2.64 -5.62 15.92
C LYS A 105 4.08 -6.16 15.96
N GLU A 106 4.43 -6.97 16.97
CA GLU A 106 5.76 -7.55 17.13
C GLU A 106 6.09 -8.68 16.15
N GLN A 107 5.09 -9.25 15.46
CA GLN A 107 5.28 -10.35 14.50
C GLN A 107 5.96 -9.89 13.19
N GLN A 108 5.95 -8.58 12.89
CA GLN A 108 6.60 -7.99 11.70
C GLN A 108 8.09 -8.39 11.56
N LYS A 109 8.78 -8.63 12.69
CA LYS A 109 10.24 -8.86 12.73
C LYS A 109 10.69 -10.16 12.09
N PHE A 110 9.77 -11.02 11.65
CA PHE A 110 10.09 -12.38 11.24
C PHE A 110 9.46 -12.81 9.91
N GLY A 111 8.94 -11.86 9.13
CA GLY A 111 8.35 -12.10 7.81
C GLY A 111 6.83 -12.25 7.82
N PHE A 112 6.25 -12.34 6.61
CA PHE A 112 4.80 -12.41 6.43
C PHE A 112 4.20 -13.67 7.04
N THR A 113 3.05 -13.49 7.69
CA THR A 113 2.21 -14.57 8.22
C THR A 113 0.93 -14.68 7.41
N ALA A 114 0.04 -15.62 7.77
CA ALA A 114 -1.30 -15.68 7.20
C ALA A 114 -2.11 -14.38 7.44
N LEU A 115 -1.68 -13.53 8.39
CA LEU A 115 -2.27 -12.21 8.63
C LEU A 115 -2.15 -11.26 7.43
N ALA A 116 -1.28 -11.55 6.46
CA ALA A 116 -1.27 -10.83 5.18
C ALA A 116 -2.64 -10.82 4.49
N LEU A 117 -3.50 -11.83 4.72
CA LEU A 117 -4.87 -11.86 4.22
C LEU A 117 -5.75 -10.75 4.81
N ALA A 118 -5.43 -10.24 6.00
CA ALA A 118 -6.15 -9.13 6.61
C ALA A 118 -6.01 -7.82 5.83
N MET A 119 -4.93 -7.65 5.05
CA MET A 119 -4.79 -6.51 4.13
C MET A 119 -5.94 -6.45 3.12
N PHE A 120 -6.29 -7.59 2.53
CA PHE A 120 -7.36 -7.66 1.54
C PHE A 120 -8.72 -7.47 2.18
N ALA A 121 -8.90 -7.98 3.40
CA ALA A 121 -10.11 -7.75 4.18
C ALA A 121 -10.31 -6.27 4.56
N ALA A 122 -9.23 -5.50 4.73
CA ALA A 122 -9.29 -4.08 5.09
C ALA A 122 -9.73 -3.16 3.94
N VAL A 123 -9.63 -3.61 2.68
CA VAL A 123 -9.98 -2.81 1.49
C VAL A 123 -11.36 -3.19 0.92
N GLY A 124 -11.84 -4.40 1.22
CA GLY A 124 -13.14 -4.89 0.77
C GLY A 124 -14.31 -4.28 1.55
N PRO A 125 -15.54 -4.38 1.03
CA PRO A 125 -16.74 -4.03 1.79
C PRO A 125 -16.86 -4.93 3.03
N ILE A 126 -17.04 -4.31 4.19
CA ILE A 126 -17.28 -5.02 5.46
C ILE A 126 -18.74 -4.81 5.84
N ASP A 127 -19.63 -5.60 5.22
CA ASP A 127 -21.05 -5.66 5.55
C ASP A 127 -21.44 -7.05 6.09
N GLU A 128 -22.62 -7.13 6.71
CA GLU A 128 -23.09 -8.37 7.35
C GLU A 128 -23.14 -9.57 6.39
N VAL A 129 -23.56 -9.34 5.14
CA VAL A 129 -23.70 -10.41 4.14
C VAL A 129 -22.32 -10.93 3.77
N THR A 130 -21.37 -10.03 3.53
CA THR A 130 -19.98 -10.40 3.22
C THR A 130 -19.34 -11.19 4.36
N VAL A 131 -19.47 -10.73 5.61
CA VAL A 131 -18.91 -11.42 6.79
C VAL A 131 -19.55 -12.79 6.98
N ARG A 132 -20.88 -12.89 6.91
CA ARG A 132 -21.60 -14.17 7.02
C ARG A 132 -21.14 -15.15 5.95
N THR A 133 -21.08 -14.71 4.70
CA THR A 133 -20.65 -15.55 3.57
C THR A 133 -19.22 -16.04 3.77
N ALA A 134 -18.30 -15.17 4.21
CA ALA A 134 -16.93 -15.56 4.51
C ALA A 134 -16.86 -16.61 5.63
N MET A 135 -17.63 -16.45 6.71
CA MET A 135 -17.68 -17.42 7.81
C MET A 135 -18.27 -18.78 7.40
N GLU A 136 -19.23 -18.79 6.47
CA GLU A 136 -19.86 -20.02 5.99
C GLU A 136 -19.00 -20.78 4.97
N GLN A 137 -18.26 -20.06 4.12
CA GLN A 137 -17.54 -20.63 2.98
C GLN A 137 -16.06 -20.89 3.25
N VAL A 138 -15.39 -20.08 4.07
CA VAL A 138 -13.94 -20.15 4.27
C VAL A 138 -13.62 -20.96 5.53
N ARG A 139 -12.86 -22.04 5.37
CA ARG A 139 -12.38 -22.88 6.48
C ARG A 139 -10.94 -22.54 6.83
N GLN A 140 -10.54 -22.87 8.05
CA GLN A 140 -9.13 -22.73 8.48
C GLN A 140 -8.16 -23.52 7.58
N SER A 141 -8.60 -24.68 7.06
CA SER A 141 -7.81 -25.48 6.12
C SER A 141 -7.47 -24.75 4.82
N ASP A 142 -8.35 -23.85 4.38
CA ASP A 142 -8.18 -23.09 3.14
C ASP A 142 -7.13 -22.01 3.35
N ILE A 143 -7.17 -21.33 4.50
CA ILE A 143 -6.15 -20.37 4.95
C ILE A 143 -4.78 -21.05 5.05
N ASP A 144 -4.70 -22.21 5.69
CA ASP A 144 -3.45 -22.96 5.85
C ASP A 144 -2.87 -23.41 4.50
N THR A 145 -3.74 -23.80 3.56
CA THR A 145 -3.34 -24.21 2.21
C THR A 145 -2.83 -23.01 1.41
N TRP A 146 -3.57 -21.89 1.44
CA TRP A 146 -3.16 -20.66 0.80
C TRP A 146 -1.82 -20.16 1.34
N TYR A 147 -1.64 -20.17 2.66
CA TYR A 147 -0.41 -19.73 3.32
C TYR A 147 0.79 -20.56 2.86
N LYS A 148 0.66 -21.89 2.80
CA LYS A 148 1.73 -22.78 2.32
C LYS A 148 2.09 -22.54 0.86
N ASN A 149 1.10 -22.28 0.01
CA ASN A 149 1.32 -22.15 -1.44
C ASN A 149 1.89 -20.79 -1.85
N ASN A 150 1.52 -19.71 -1.13
CA ASN A 150 1.88 -18.34 -1.52
C ASN A 150 3.03 -17.74 -0.70
N ILE A 151 3.09 -18.04 0.60
CA ILE A 151 4.11 -17.46 1.50
C ILE A 151 5.14 -18.51 1.92
N GLY A 152 4.69 -19.74 2.21
CA GLY A 152 5.54 -20.81 2.70
C GLY A 152 5.78 -20.76 4.21
N GLU A 153 6.68 -21.60 4.71
CA GLU A 153 6.92 -21.67 6.16
C GLU A 153 7.68 -20.44 6.68
N SER A 154 7.15 -19.83 7.75
CA SER A 154 7.85 -18.72 8.43
C SER A 154 9.26 -19.11 8.89
N VAL A 155 10.15 -18.12 8.93
CA VAL A 155 11.56 -18.32 9.32
C VAL A 155 11.67 -18.94 10.72
N GLN A 156 10.78 -18.58 11.65
CA GLN A 156 10.77 -19.16 13.00
C GLN A 156 10.36 -20.64 12.97
N LYS A 157 9.41 -21.01 12.11
CA LYS A 157 8.99 -22.41 11.95
C LYS A 157 10.12 -23.24 11.35
N GLN A 158 10.83 -22.70 10.35
CA GLN A 158 12.03 -23.32 9.79
C GLN A 158 13.12 -23.49 10.86
N ARG A 159 13.43 -22.44 11.63
CA ARG A 159 14.41 -22.50 12.75
C ARG A 159 14.03 -23.54 13.80
N ARG A 160 12.76 -23.61 14.18
CA ARG A 160 12.26 -24.59 15.16
C ARG A 160 12.34 -26.02 14.62
N SER A 161 12.03 -26.21 13.34
CA SER A 161 12.16 -27.51 12.66
C SER A 161 13.63 -27.97 12.61
N LEU A 162 14.54 -27.07 12.23
CA LEU A 162 15.98 -27.32 12.23
C LEU A 162 16.49 -27.65 13.62
N ARG A 163 16.14 -26.87 14.65
CA ARG A 163 16.52 -27.15 16.03
C ARG A 163 16.06 -28.54 16.49
N LYS A 164 14.80 -28.90 16.21
CA LYS A 164 14.27 -30.26 16.50
C LYS A 164 15.01 -31.37 15.74
N ARG A 165 15.53 -31.11 14.53
CA ARG A 165 16.38 -32.09 13.80
C ARG A 165 17.75 -32.20 14.44
N ILE A 166 18.38 -31.08 14.80
CA ILE A 166 19.68 -31.04 15.50
C ILE A 166 19.58 -31.77 16.84
N ASP A 167 18.58 -31.48 17.67
CA ASP A 167 18.38 -32.12 18.98
C ASP A 167 18.21 -33.65 18.84
N ARG A 168 17.49 -34.10 17.80
CA ARG A 168 17.34 -35.54 17.49
C ARG A 168 18.67 -36.18 17.07
N LEU A 169 19.48 -35.49 16.28
CA LEU A 169 20.80 -35.97 15.87
C LEU A 169 21.75 -36.07 17.08
N ILE A 170 21.79 -35.04 17.92
CA ILE A 170 22.60 -35.04 19.15
C ILE A 170 22.22 -36.22 20.06
N ARG A 171 20.91 -36.45 20.28
CA ARG A 171 20.43 -37.60 21.07
C ARG A 171 20.84 -38.94 20.46
N LYS A 172 20.71 -39.11 19.13
CA LYS A 172 21.12 -40.34 18.43
C LYS A 172 22.63 -40.59 18.53
N VAL A 173 23.45 -39.55 18.36
CA VAL A 173 24.91 -39.65 18.50
C VAL A 173 25.27 -40.03 19.93
N GLY A 174 24.70 -39.35 20.93
CA GLY A 174 24.91 -39.64 22.34
C GLY A 174 24.50 -41.07 22.75
N GLN A 175 23.39 -41.60 22.21
CA GLN A 175 22.99 -42.99 22.43
C GLN A 175 23.94 -43.99 21.76
N LYS A 176 24.46 -43.66 20.56
CA LYS A 176 25.40 -44.52 19.83
C LYS A 176 26.76 -44.58 20.54
N THR A 177 27.28 -43.45 21.02
CA THR A 177 28.50 -43.42 21.86
C THR A 177 28.28 -44.14 23.18
N ALA A 178 27.15 -43.93 23.87
CA ALA A 178 26.86 -44.63 25.12
C ALA A 178 26.68 -46.16 24.96
N ARG A 179 26.24 -46.65 23.79
CA ARG A 179 26.25 -48.09 23.46
C ARG A 179 27.64 -48.62 23.13
N PHE A 180 28.46 -47.82 22.43
CA PHE A 180 29.85 -48.16 22.14
C PHE A 180 30.67 -48.35 23.42
N TYR A 181 30.58 -47.42 24.38
CA TYR A 181 31.26 -47.54 25.68
C TYR A 181 30.72 -48.65 26.60
N ARG A 182 29.48 -49.13 26.38
CA ARG A 182 28.89 -50.26 27.09
C ARG A 182 29.22 -51.63 26.48
N GLY A 183 29.96 -51.68 25.37
CA GLY A 183 30.31 -52.94 24.71
C GLY A 183 29.13 -53.64 24.01
N GLU A 184 27.97 -52.97 23.88
CA GLU A 184 26.76 -53.52 23.24
C GLU A 184 26.77 -53.37 21.70
N SER A 185 27.87 -52.89 21.12
CA SER A 185 28.00 -52.77 19.68
C SER A 185 28.23 -54.17 19.10
N ARG A 186 27.16 -54.85 18.68
CA ARG A 186 27.24 -56.09 17.90
C ARG A 186 28.27 -55.91 16.78
N ALA A 187 29.31 -56.74 16.83
CA ALA A 187 30.11 -57.06 15.66
C ALA A 187 29.17 -57.60 14.57
N ILE A 188 29.54 -57.25 13.33
CA ILE A 188 28.89 -57.50 12.05
C ILE A 188 28.15 -58.84 12.00
#